data_AF-A0A950W6L1-F1
#
_entry.id   AF-A0A950W6L1-F1
#
_cell.length_a   1.000
_cell.length_b   1.000
_cell.length_c   1.000
_cell.angle_alpha   90.00
_cell.angle_beta   90.00
_cell.angle_gamma   90.00
#
_symmetry.space_group_name_H-M   'P 1'
#
loop_
_entity.id
_entity.type
_entity.pdbx_description
1 polymer ?
#
loop_
_entity_poly.entity_id
_entity_poly.type
_entity_poly.pdbx_seq_one_letter_code
_entity_poly.pdbx_strand_id
1 'polypeptide(L)'
;MITISLALAWATQPVDASVVWWHQRLAIVRGFAQYLQATDPRTEVPPADLLPAKFRRAVPYLFSDTEVLKLMRAARKIRSALKAATYETLIGLLAVTGMRIGEVLALDR
;
A
#
# COMPACT_ATOMS: atom_id res chain seq x y z
N MET A 1 3.10 18.29 21.08
CA MET A 1 3.72 17.17 21.81
C MET A 1 2.94 15.90 21.52
N ILE A 2 3.61 14.86 21.03
CA ILE A 2 3.02 13.52 20.86
C ILE A 2 3.24 12.73 22.14
N THR A 3 2.20 12.07 22.64
CA THR A 3 2.28 11.10 23.74
C THR A 3 1.92 9.70 23.25
N ILE A 4 2.37 8.68 23.97
CA ILE A 4 2.05 7.28 23.68
C ILE A 4 0.53 7.04 23.72
N SER A 5 -0.16 7.61 24.71
CA SER A 5 -1.61 7.46 24.89
C SER A 5 -2.40 8.08 23.74
N LEU A 6 -2.01 9.28 23.28
CA LEU A 6 -2.64 9.95 22.15
C LEU A 6 -2.39 9.18 20.85
N ALA A 7 -1.16 8.71 20.64
CA ALA A 7 -0.79 7.91 19.47
C ALA A 7 -1.59 6.60 19.42
N LEU A 8 -1.73 5.92 20.56
CA LEU A 8 -2.51 4.69 20.67
C LEU A 8 -3.99 4.94 20.38
N ALA A 9 -4.59 5.94 21.02
CA ALA A 9 -6.00 6.31 20.81
C ALA A 9 -6.30 6.67 19.36
N TRP A 10 -5.40 7.44 18.72
CA TRP A 10 -5.54 7.77 17.31
C TRP A 10 -5.36 6.53 16.41
N ALA A 11 -4.39 5.66 16.71
CA ALA A 11 -4.14 4.46 15.92
C ALA A 11 -5.35 3.51 15.94
N THR A 12 -6.02 3.36 17.08
CA THR A 12 -7.18 2.47 17.27
C THR A 12 -8.55 3.11 17.03
N GLN A 13 -8.61 4.41 16.68
CA GLN A 13 -9.86 5.13 16.41
C GLN A 13 -10.80 4.40 15.41
N PRO A 14 -10.33 3.77 14.32
CA PRO A 14 -11.17 2.94 13.47
C PRO A 14 -11.46 1.61 14.19
N VAL A 15 -12.61 1.53 14.87
CA VAL A 15 -12.98 0.39 15.73
C VAL A 15 -13.09 -0.96 15.00
N ASP A 16 -13.44 -0.93 13.71
CA ASP A 16 -13.64 -2.13 12.89
C ASP A 16 -12.43 -2.48 12.01
N ALA A 17 -11.28 -1.83 12.22
CA ALA A 17 -10.09 -2.11 11.43
C ALA A 17 -9.28 -3.30 11.99
N SER A 18 -8.49 -3.91 11.11
CA SER A 18 -7.64 -5.04 11.51
C SER A 18 -6.49 -4.61 12.43
N VAL A 19 -6.00 -5.54 13.26
CA VAL A 19 -4.80 -5.31 14.11
C VAL A 19 -3.58 -4.90 13.29
N VAL A 20 -3.44 -5.43 12.06
CA VAL A 20 -2.37 -5.06 11.12
C VAL A 20 -2.48 -3.58 10.75
N TRP A 21 -3.70 -3.09 10.53
CA TRP A 21 -3.96 -1.69 10.21
C TRP A 21 -3.61 -0.76 11.38
N TRP A 22 -4.03 -1.11 12.60
CA TRP A 22 -3.66 -0.32 13.79
C TRP A 22 -2.15 -0.31 14.03
N HIS A 23 -1.46 -1.45 13.86
CA HIS A 23 0.00 -1.51 13.91
C HIS A 23 0.64 -0.58 12.87
N GLN A 24 0.18 -0.60 11.61
CA GLN A 24 0.71 0.28 10.56
C GLN A 24 0.50 1.76 10.89
N ARG A 25 -0.67 2.13 11.41
CA ARG A 25 -0.94 3.49 11.88
C ARG A 25 0.04 3.92 12.96
N LEU A 26 0.29 3.06 13.94
CA LEU A 26 1.24 3.36 15.01
C LEU A 26 2.69 3.45 14.50
N ALA A 27 3.07 2.64 13.51
CA ALA A 27 4.38 2.71 12.87
C ALA A 27 4.61 4.05 12.14
N ILE A 28 3.57 4.60 11.49
CA ILE A 28 3.63 5.95 10.87
C ILE A 28 3.87 7.02 11.94
N VAL A 29 3.09 7.00 13.02
CA VAL A 29 3.26 7.95 14.13
C VAL A 29 4.63 7.84 14.75
N ARG A 30 5.18 6.62 14.89
CA ARG A 30 6.52 6.38 15.42
C ARG A 30 7.60 7.06 14.58
N GLY A 31 7.57 6.89 13.26
CA GLY A 31 8.53 7.55 12.37
C GLY A 31 8.46 9.07 12.46
N PHE A 32 7.24 9.63 12.55
CA PHE A 32 7.05 11.06 12.73
C PHE A 32 7.51 11.56 14.11
N ALA A 33 7.23 10.82 15.18
CA ALA A 33 7.68 11.14 16.54
C ALA A 33 9.20 11.09 16.66
N GLN A 34 9.87 10.13 16.02
CA GLN A 34 11.33 10.06 15.95
C GLN A 34 11.93 11.29 15.30
N TYR A 35 11.34 11.76 14.20
CA TYR A 35 11.76 13.01 13.55
C TYR A 35 11.54 14.21 14.48
N LEU A 36 10.37 14.33 15.10
CA LEU A 36 10.03 15.45 15.98
C LEU A 36 10.90 15.53 17.23
N GLN A 37 11.37 14.39 17.76
CA GLN A 37 12.22 14.36 18.96
C GLN A 37 13.51 15.17 18.80
N ALA A 38 14.02 15.34 17.57
CA ALA A 38 15.17 16.20 17.29
C ALA A 38 14.89 17.69 17.58
N THR A 39 13.63 18.12 17.49
CA THR A 39 13.20 19.51 17.67
C THR A 39 12.39 19.74 18.95
N ASP A 40 11.68 18.74 19.44
CA ASP A 40 10.88 18.76 20.67
C ASP A 40 11.21 17.51 21.51
N PRO A 41 12.18 17.59 22.44
CA PRO A 41 12.59 16.47 23.28
C PRO A 41 11.48 15.89 24.17
N ARG A 42 10.36 16.60 24.34
CA ARG A 42 9.20 16.11 25.12
C ARG A 42 8.32 15.16 24.31
N THR A 43 8.60 15.00 23.02
CA THR A 43 7.89 14.05 22.16
C THR A 43 8.22 12.61 22.56
N GLU A 44 7.19 11.86 22.93
CA GLU A 44 7.30 10.43 23.19
C GLU A 44 7.21 9.64 21.89
N VAL A 45 8.07 8.63 21.75
CA VAL A 45 8.06 7.71 20.61
C VAL A 45 7.34 6.42 21.02
N PRO A 46 6.20 6.06 20.40
CA PRO A 46 5.48 4.84 20.73
C PRO A 46 6.35 3.59 20.57
N PRO A 47 6.39 2.70 21.59
CA PRO A 47 7.15 1.45 21.52
C PRO A 47 6.78 0.56 20.32
N ALA A 48 7.71 -0.30 19.91
CA ALA A 48 7.55 -1.20 18.77
C ALA A 48 6.44 -2.24 18.96
N ASP A 49 6.30 -2.69 20.20
CA ASP A 49 5.52 -3.81 20.68
C ASP A 49 4.16 -3.41 21.26
N LEU A 50 3.80 -2.12 21.26
CA LEU A 50 2.55 -1.62 21.86
C LEU A 50 1.28 -2.16 21.15
N LEU A 51 1.36 -2.44 19.85
CA LEU A 51 0.30 -3.06 19.06
C LEU A 51 0.91 -4.10 18.12
N PRO A 52 1.32 -5.27 18.63
CA PRO A 52 2.05 -6.24 17.83
C PRO A 52 1.12 -6.84 16.77
N ALA A 53 1.57 -6.87 15.52
CA ALA A 53 0.84 -7.49 14.42
C ALA A 53 1.69 -8.59 13.79
N LYS A 54 1.09 -9.77 13.60
CA LYS A 54 1.68 -10.83 12.79
C LYS A 54 1.27 -10.61 11.34
N PHE A 55 2.20 -10.12 10.53
CA PHE A 55 1.98 -10.02 9.08
C PHE A 55 1.94 -11.42 8.48
N ARG A 56 0.76 -11.85 8.04
CA ARG A 56 0.65 -13.02 7.18
C ARG A 56 1.01 -12.60 5.76
N ARG A 57 2.07 -13.20 5.20
CA ARG A 57 2.40 -12.99 3.79
C ARG A 57 1.19 -13.37 2.94
N ALA A 58 0.70 -12.41 2.15
CA ALA A 58 -0.33 -12.71 1.17
C ALA A 58 0.21 -13.74 0.18
N VAL A 59 -0.56 -14.80 -0.08
CA VAL A 59 -0.24 -15.75 -1.15
C VAL A 59 -0.55 -15.05 -2.47
N PRO A 60 0.43 -14.85 -3.37
CA PRO A 60 0.17 -14.17 -4.62
C PRO A 60 -0.79 -15.00 -5.48
N TYR A 61 -1.78 -14.35 -6.07
CA TYR A 61 -2.60 -14.96 -7.10
C TYR A 61 -1.87 -14.84 -8.44
N LEU A 62 -1.50 -15.98 -9.03
CA LEU A 62 -0.85 -16.03 -10.34
C LEU A 62 -1.93 -16.15 -11.41
N PHE A 63 -2.02 -15.13 -12.27
CA PHE A 63 -2.94 -15.15 -13.40
C PHE A 63 -2.46 -16.12 -14.47
N SER A 64 -3.34 -16.99 -14.94
CA SER A 64 -3.09 -17.77 -16.15
C SER A 64 -3.15 -16.88 -17.40
N ASP A 65 -2.54 -17.34 -18.49
CA ASP A 65 -2.62 -16.67 -19.81
C ASP A 65 -4.07 -16.37 -20.22
N THR A 66 -4.99 -17.29 -19.92
CA THR A 66 -6.41 -17.13 -20.25
C THR A 66 -7.05 -15.97 -19.48
N GLU A 67 -6.65 -15.74 -18.23
CA GLU A 67 -7.16 -14.67 -17.40
C GLU A 67 -6.54 -13.33 -17.75
N VAL A 68 -5.25 -13.30 -18.07
CA VAL A 68 -4.59 -12.11 -18.64
C VAL A 68 -5.32 -11.67 -19.91
N LEU A 69 -5.58 -12.60 -20.84
CA LEU A 69 -6.33 -12.28 -22.06
C LEU A 69 -7.76 -11.81 -21.78
N LYS A 70 -8.43 -12.37 -20.77
CA LYS A 70 -9.76 -11.89 -20.33
C LYS A 70 -9.68 -10.45 -19.81
N LEU A 71 -8.66 -10.11 -19.01
CA LEU A 71 -8.44 -8.75 -18.51
C LEU A 71 -8.14 -7.76 -19.65
N MET A 72 -7.28 -8.12 -20.59
CA MET A 72 -6.98 -7.31 -21.77
C MET A 72 -8.25 -7.03 -22.60
N ARG A 73 -9.08 -8.06 -22.86
CA ARG A 73 -10.37 -7.90 -23.54
C ARG A 73 -11.35 -7.04 -22.75
N ALA A 74 -11.33 -7.12 -21.41
CA ALA A 74 -12.17 -6.29 -20.57
C ALA A 74 -11.73 -4.81 -20.62
N ALA A 75 -10.43 -4.53 -20.70
CA ALA A 75 -9.90 -3.17 -20.84
C ALA A 75 -10.42 -2.48 -22.12
N ARG A 76 -10.65 -3.23 -23.21
CA ARG A 76 -11.27 -2.70 -24.44
C ARG A 76 -12.67 -2.12 -24.25
N LYS A 77 -13.35 -2.42 -23.14
CA LYS A 77 -14.69 -1.90 -22.82
C LYS A 77 -14.65 -0.54 -22.13
N ILE A 78 -13.46 0.01 -21.84
CA ILE A 78 -13.31 1.35 -21.27
C ILE A 78 -13.80 2.37 -22.30
N ARG A 79 -14.66 3.32 -21.87
CA ARG A 79 -15.34 4.29 -22.75
C ARG A 79 -14.38 5.12 -23.63
N SER A 80 -13.22 5.48 -23.10
CA SER A 80 -12.22 6.24 -23.85
C SER A 80 -11.34 5.29 -24.64
N ALA A 81 -11.33 5.44 -25.98
CA ALA A 81 -10.53 4.61 -26.87
C ALA A 81 -9.02 4.64 -26.53
N LEU A 82 -8.49 5.83 -26.19
CA LEU A 82 -7.11 5.96 -25.75
C LEU A 82 -6.86 5.18 -24.45
N LYS A 83 -7.71 5.36 -23.43
CA LYS A 83 -7.56 4.61 -22.17
C LYS A 83 -7.69 3.11 -22.39
N ALA A 84 -8.64 2.67 -23.22
CA ALA A 84 -8.82 1.26 -23.54
C ALA A 84 -7.55 0.64 -24.13
N ALA A 85 -6.94 1.30 -25.12
CA ALA A 85 -5.67 0.86 -25.70
C ALA A 85 -4.54 0.89 -24.67
N THR A 86 -4.41 1.95 -23.87
CA THR A 86 -3.38 2.08 -22.84
C THR A 86 -3.47 0.95 -21.80
N TYR A 87 -4.65 0.68 -21.25
CA TYR A 87 -4.81 -0.35 -20.22
C TYR A 87 -4.63 -1.76 -20.79
N GLU A 88 -5.09 -2.02 -22.02
CA GLU A 88 -4.83 -3.29 -22.68
C GLU A 88 -3.33 -3.53 -22.86
N THR A 89 -2.60 -2.56 -23.40
CA THR A 89 -1.14 -2.65 -23.56
C THR A 89 -0.43 -2.78 -22.23
N LEU A 90 -0.83 -2.01 -21.22
CA LEU A 90 -0.26 -2.06 -19.87
C LEU A 90 -0.37 -3.47 -19.25
N ILE A 91 -1.55 -4.09 -19.34
CA ILE A 91 -1.79 -5.45 -18.82
C ILE A 91 -0.90 -6.46 -19.55
N GLY A 92 -0.83 -6.36 -20.89
CA GLY A 92 0.04 -7.22 -21.69
C GLY A 92 1.52 -7.09 -21.31
N LEU A 93 2.02 -5.85 -21.18
CA LEU A 93 3.40 -5.57 -20.78
C LEU A 93 3.73 -6.15 -19.40
N LEU A 94 2.87 -5.93 -18.40
CA LEU A 94 3.06 -6.48 -17.07
C LEU A 94 3.14 -8.01 -17.09
N ALA A 95 2.29 -8.66 -17.89
CA ALA A 95 2.24 -10.12 -18.00
C ALA A 95 3.50 -10.72 -18.64
N VAL A 96 4.04 -10.10 -19.70
CA VAL A 96 5.18 -10.67 -20.45
C VAL A 96 6.55 -10.30 -19.88
N THR A 97 6.63 -9.23 -19.08
CA THR A 97 7.90 -8.74 -18.53
C THR A 97 8.08 -9.05 -17.04
N GLY A 98 6.99 -9.24 -16.29
CA GLY A 98 7.04 -9.35 -14.83
C GLY A 98 7.43 -8.04 -14.12
N MET A 99 7.39 -6.90 -14.82
CA MET A 99 7.67 -5.59 -14.23
C MET A 99 6.67 -5.22 -13.13
N ARG A 100 7.11 -4.40 -12.17
CA ARG A 100 6.24 -3.78 -11.19
C ARG A 100 5.43 -2.67 -11.87
N ILE A 101 4.22 -2.41 -11.36
CA ILE A 101 3.35 -1.36 -11.89
C ILE A 101 4.04 0.01 -11.99
N GLY A 102 4.86 0.37 -11.00
CA GLY A 102 5.60 1.64 -11.00
C GLY A 102 6.65 1.73 -12.12
N GLU A 103 7.27 0.61 -12.48
CA GLU A 103 8.28 0.56 -13.54
C GLU A 103 7.62 0.75 -14.92
N VAL A 104 6.45 0.13 -15.14
CA VAL A 104 5.73 0.29 -16.41
C VAL A 104 5.12 1.68 -16.54
N LEU A 105 4.69 2.30 -15.42
CA LEU A 105 4.19 3.67 -15.43
C LEU A 105 5.30 4.71 -15.65
N ALA A 106 6.54 4.39 -15.28
CA ALA A 106 7.72 5.21 -15.52
C ALA A 106 8.48 4.80 -16.79
N LEU A 107 7.82 4.05 -17.70
CA LEU A 107 8.45 3.61 -18.93
C LEU A 107 8.64 4.79 -19.87
N ASP A 108 9.89 5.25 -19.96
CA ASP A 108 10.31 6.24 -20.95
C ASP A 108 10.48 5.60 -22.33
N ARG A 109 10.58 6.46 -23.34
CA ARG A 109 10.62 6.08 -24.76
C ARG A 109 11.99 5.59 -25.21
#